data_AF-A0A6P7GTU6-F1
#
_entry.id   AF-A0A6P7GTU6-F1
#
_cell.length_a   1.000
_cell.length_b   1.000
_cell.length_c   1.000
_cell.angle_alpha   90.00
_cell.angle_beta   90.00
_cell.angle_gamma   90.00
#
_symmetry.space_group_name_H-M   'P 1'
#
loop_
_entity.id
_entity.type
_entity.pdbx_description
1 polymer ?
#
loop_
_entity_poly.entity_id
_entity_poly.type
_entity_poly.pdbx_seq_one_letter_code
_entity_poly.pdbx_strand_id
1 'polypeptide(L)'
;MPLRKGICGYINNPRDKQQDIKVYEGVKFLNAESINEQNCQKIQFDFSNKNIKFEYENSKRFMFGSLLCFTDDRFNTLLFGKVVVRDEKLLGNGQLIVGFNSDMELPAGLYEKSFLLVESKVYFEPYYQVLTVLKNMPIEHFPMERYIIQVRTDARPPQYLLNVDPVFYTIELTKFSPLDWGDREFYGLNEAQNKAFHSALTREFAIIQGPPGTGKTFLGLKIVSTMLQNNEAWYKDSPILVICFTNHALDQFLEGLLSTTDKIIRVGGQSKNEKLNEYNLRNRKRVLDYSNRAVSEKHFIVRNIMRDIESINEYLNTIANYDTVIDFGAFSGVVPEYATSWFAKAEKEHIINWLFGGHNRKFRKRPVNNVKNNQNIINSVEDNPLQNEQIENNDRKPDELVDDIFQNLEVEPLKTLISLDNLYEQITRTNKEIENLMDTNLSGYMTKYVKEMLRAELEMKLYTIENQLEYLKFRLQEAQVQNLGPADYINLENPHFMSADDRWKLYFQWISIYKRHLLNQIALLNTKFRDEYALYAEMRDIEDTNVMKEALVVGMTTSGAARLNASLKSSKKSNSHSR
;
A
#
# COMPACT_ATOMS: atom_id res chain seq x y z
N MET A 1 -20.93 0.30 19.66
CA MET A 1 -20.08 0.88 18.61
C MET A 1 -20.95 1.60 17.57
N PRO A 2 -20.45 2.70 16.98
CA PRO A 2 -21.12 3.45 15.90
C PRO A 2 -21.54 2.57 14.71
N LEU A 3 -20.72 1.57 14.33
CA LEU A 3 -21.03 0.63 13.24
C LEU A 3 -22.35 -0.14 13.49
N ARG A 4 -22.55 -0.69 14.70
CA ARG A 4 -23.79 -1.41 15.05
C ARG A 4 -25.01 -0.49 14.97
N LYS A 5 -24.90 0.74 15.48
CA LYS A 5 -26.00 1.73 15.41
C LYS A 5 -26.33 2.07 13.96
N GLY A 6 -25.31 2.31 13.13
CA GLY A 6 -25.47 2.58 11.70
C GLY A 6 -26.12 1.42 10.94
N ILE A 7 -25.70 0.18 11.20
CA ILE A 7 -26.30 -1.02 10.56
C ILE A 7 -27.76 -1.16 10.97
N CYS A 8 -28.10 -1.05 12.27
CA CYS A 8 -29.50 -1.09 12.71
C CYS A 8 -30.34 0.02 12.07
N GLY A 9 -29.79 1.23 11.94
CA GLY A 9 -30.44 2.35 11.25
C GLY A 9 -30.71 2.03 9.78
N TYR A 10 -29.74 1.45 9.08
CA TYR A 10 -29.89 1.04 7.68
C TYR A 10 -30.91 -0.10 7.49
N ILE A 11 -30.92 -1.11 8.37
CA ILE A 11 -31.90 -2.21 8.32
C ILE A 11 -33.34 -1.66 8.45
N ASN A 12 -33.54 -0.69 9.33
CA ASN A 12 -34.85 -0.09 9.56
C ASN A 12 -35.26 0.88 8.43
N ASN A 13 -34.33 1.69 7.93
CA ASN A 13 -34.57 2.66 6.86
C ASN A 13 -33.38 2.71 5.87
N PRO A 14 -33.39 1.86 4.82
CA PRO A 14 -32.30 1.78 3.86
C PRO A 14 -32.13 3.04 3.00
N ARG A 15 -33.20 3.83 2.83
CA ARG A 15 -33.22 5.05 2.01
C ARG A 15 -32.64 6.28 2.71
N ASP A 16 -32.51 6.23 4.03
CA ASP A 16 -31.99 7.36 4.80
C ASP A 16 -30.47 7.39 4.80
N LYS A 17 -29.92 8.60 4.67
CA LYS A 17 -28.48 8.81 4.75
C LYS A 17 -28.00 8.56 6.18
N GLN A 18 -27.25 7.48 6.36
CA GLN A 18 -26.75 7.10 7.67
C GLN A 18 -25.60 8.01 8.13
N GLN A 19 -25.66 8.45 9.39
CA GLN A 19 -24.66 9.36 9.96
C GLN A 19 -23.34 8.64 10.29
N ASP A 20 -23.37 7.36 10.66
CA ASP A 20 -22.19 6.63 11.17
C ASP A 20 -21.51 5.71 10.15
N ILE A 21 -22.20 5.36 9.05
CA ILE A 21 -21.73 4.38 8.08
C ILE A 21 -21.87 4.86 6.62
N LYS A 22 -21.17 4.20 5.71
CA LYS A 22 -21.37 4.29 4.25
C LYS A 22 -21.65 2.90 3.73
N VAL A 23 -22.55 2.79 2.75
CA VAL A 23 -23.01 1.52 2.20
C VAL A 23 -22.74 1.47 0.70
N TYR A 24 -22.25 0.33 0.24
CA TYR A 24 -21.89 0.08 -1.15
C TYR A 24 -22.50 -1.26 -1.57
N GLU A 25 -23.24 -1.26 -2.67
CA GLU A 25 -23.92 -2.43 -3.23
C GLU A 25 -23.10 -3.01 -4.39
N GLY A 26 -23.33 -4.29 -4.71
CA GLY A 26 -22.73 -4.91 -5.90
C GLY A 26 -21.25 -5.25 -5.76
N VAL A 27 -20.70 -5.33 -4.55
CA VAL A 27 -19.27 -5.59 -4.34
C VAL A 27 -18.96 -7.07 -4.61
N LYS A 28 -17.90 -7.35 -5.37
CA LYS A 28 -17.45 -8.71 -5.67
C LYS A 28 -16.01 -8.92 -5.20
N PHE A 29 -15.72 -10.13 -4.73
CA PHE A 29 -14.35 -10.56 -4.48
C PHE A 29 -13.72 -11.03 -5.79
N LEU A 30 -12.46 -10.68 -6.03
CA LEU A 30 -11.74 -11.02 -7.25
C LEU A 30 -10.75 -12.17 -7.03
N ASN A 31 -9.75 -11.93 -6.19
CA ASN A 31 -8.66 -12.85 -5.93
C ASN A 31 -8.00 -12.55 -4.58
N ALA A 32 -7.30 -13.55 -4.05
CA ALA A 32 -6.45 -13.38 -2.89
C ALA A 32 -5.17 -12.60 -3.27
N GLU A 33 -4.74 -11.73 -2.38
CA GLU A 33 -3.45 -11.02 -2.43
C GLU A 33 -2.75 -11.19 -1.08
N SER A 34 -1.42 -11.26 -1.08
CA SER A 34 -0.65 -11.17 0.16
C SER A 34 -0.06 -9.78 0.28
N ILE A 35 -0.45 -9.05 1.32
CA ILE A 35 0.22 -7.81 1.72
C ILE A 35 0.65 -7.99 3.17
N ASN A 36 1.95 -7.80 3.42
CA ASN A 36 2.61 -8.15 4.67
C ASN A 36 2.26 -9.59 5.11
N GLU A 37 1.82 -9.77 6.36
CA GLU A 37 1.41 -11.07 6.93
C GLU A 37 -0.08 -11.38 6.72
N GLN A 38 -0.87 -10.44 6.17
CA GLN A 38 -2.33 -10.52 6.21
C GLN A 38 -2.90 -11.30 5.02
N ASN A 39 -3.90 -12.14 5.29
CA ASN A 39 -4.72 -12.75 4.25
C ASN A 39 -5.62 -11.68 3.62
N CYS A 40 -5.19 -11.14 2.47
CA CYS A 40 -5.90 -10.07 1.80
C CYS A 40 -6.72 -10.59 0.62
N GLN A 41 -7.81 -9.89 0.34
CA GLN A 41 -8.64 -10.13 -0.83
C GLN A 41 -8.81 -8.82 -1.57
N LYS A 42 -8.62 -8.88 -2.88
CA LYS A 42 -8.96 -7.79 -3.78
C LYS A 42 -10.46 -7.81 -4.04
N ILE A 43 -11.11 -6.66 -3.85
CA ILE A 43 -12.54 -6.49 -4.12
C ILE A 43 -12.75 -5.50 -5.26
N GLN A 44 -13.84 -5.67 -5.99
CA GLN A 44 -14.31 -4.81 -7.06
C GLN A 44 -15.65 -4.19 -6.69
N PHE A 45 -15.75 -2.88 -6.84
CA PHE A 45 -17.00 -2.13 -6.78
C PHE A 45 -17.65 -2.11 -8.16
N ASP A 46 -18.98 -2.25 -8.17
CA ASP A 46 -19.77 -2.03 -9.38
C ASP A 46 -20.04 -0.53 -9.58
N PHE A 47 -19.26 0.09 -10.47
CA PHE A 47 -19.44 1.49 -10.87
C PHE A 47 -20.16 1.66 -12.21
N SER A 48 -20.69 0.59 -12.79
CA SER A 48 -21.29 0.57 -14.15
C SER A 48 -22.38 1.63 -14.38
N ASN A 49 -23.01 2.14 -13.32
CA ASN A 49 -24.12 3.11 -13.38
C ASN A 49 -23.84 4.50 -12.80
N LYS A 50 -22.59 4.89 -12.52
CA LYS A 50 -22.30 6.21 -11.92
C LYS A 50 -21.18 6.96 -12.65
N ASN A 51 -21.57 8.01 -13.38
CA ASN A 51 -20.69 9.11 -13.83
C ASN A 51 -20.18 9.92 -12.63
N ILE A 52 -19.42 9.30 -11.74
CA ILE A 52 -18.78 9.99 -10.62
C ILE A 52 -17.29 9.70 -10.74
N LYS A 53 -16.57 10.61 -11.40
CA LYS A 53 -15.15 10.85 -11.12
C LYS A 53 -15.07 11.22 -9.64
N PHE A 54 -14.93 10.24 -8.76
CA PHE A 54 -14.68 10.48 -7.36
C PHE A 54 -13.25 11.04 -7.27
N GLU A 55 -13.11 12.29 -6.83
CA GLU A 55 -11.83 12.85 -6.40
C GLU A 55 -11.41 12.16 -5.10
N TYR A 56 -10.81 10.96 -5.25
CA TYR A 56 -10.39 10.14 -4.12
C TYR A 56 -9.22 10.76 -3.35
N GLU A 57 -8.48 11.70 -3.95
CA GLU A 57 -7.30 12.36 -3.36
C GLU A 57 -7.63 13.03 -2.01
N ASN A 58 -8.81 13.65 -1.88
CA ASN A 58 -9.23 14.41 -0.68
C ASN A 58 -10.26 13.69 0.20
N SER A 59 -10.57 12.42 -0.09
CA SER A 59 -11.64 11.68 0.59
C SER A 59 -11.14 10.93 1.83
N LYS A 60 -11.89 10.99 2.95
CA LYS A 60 -11.68 10.11 4.13
C LYS A 60 -12.31 8.71 3.95
N ARG A 61 -12.64 8.31 2.73
CA ARG A 61 -13.18 6.96 2.43
C ARG A 61 -12.05 5.96 2.34
N PHE A 62 -12.31 4.75 2.81
CA PHE A 62 -11.40 3.61 2.71
C PHE A 62 -9.98 3.97 3.16
N MET A 63 -9.88 4.74 4.26
CA MET A 63 -8.57 4.99 4.85
C MET A 63 -7.97 3.64 5.27
N PHE A 64 -6.65 3.50 5.14
CA PHE A 64 -5.91 2.39 5.73
C PHE A 64 -6.44 2.09 7.15
N GLY A 65 -6.62 0.83 7.53
CA GLY A 65 -7.11 0.44 8.85
C GLY A 65 -8.58 0.74 9.14
N SER A 66 -9.36 1.22 8.16
CA SER A 66 -10.81 1.38 8.30
C SER A 66 -11.50 0.01 8.38
N LEU A 67 -12.46 -0.11 9.28
CA LEU A 67 -13.26 -1.33 9.45
C LEU A 67 -14.35 -1.42 8.37
N LEU A 68 -14.34 -2.55 7.69
CA LEU A 68 -15.29 -2.94 6.65
C LEU A 68 -16.11 -4.13 7.12
N CYS A 69 -17.38 -4.16 6.74
CA CYS A 69 -18.31 -5.22 7.04
C CYS A 69 -19.05 -5.64 5.77
N PHE A 70 -18.98 -6.92 5.42
CA PHE A 70 -19.63 -7.49 4.25
C PHE A 70 -20.77 -8.41 4.65
N THR A 71 -21.83 -8.43 3.86
CA THR A 71 -22.96 -9.36 4.02
C THR A 71 -23.60 -9.64 2.66
N ASP A 72 -24.04 -10.87 2.43
CA ASP A 72 -24.82 -11.31 1.26
C ASP A 72 -26.27 -11.69 1.64
N ASP A 73 -26.64 -11.60 2.92
CA ASP A 73 -27.85 -12.20 3.47
C ASP A 73 -28.66 -11.26 4.39
N ARG A 74 -28.54 -9.95 4.18
CA ARG A 74 -29.19 -8.91 5.00
C ARG A 74 -28.73 -8.92 6.47
N PHE A 75 -27.41 -8.99 6.68
CA PHE A 75 -26.76 -8.92 7.98
C PHE A 75 -27.04 -10.10 8.93
N ASN A 76 -27.46 -11.25 8.40
CA ASN A 76 -27.55 -12.47 9.21
C ASN A 76 -26.15 -13.07 9.42
N THR A 77 -25.30 -13.01 8.40
CA THR A 77 -23.87 -13.30 8.47
C THR A 77 -23.06 -12.05 8.12
N LEU A 78 -21.96 -11.86 8.86
CA LEU A 78 -21.10 -10.68 8.74
C LEU A 78 -19.66 -11.12 8.55
N LEU A 79 -19.04 -10.61 7.50
CA LEU A 79 -17.59 -10.72 7.31
C LEU A 79 -16.93 -9.40 7.68
N PHE A 80 -15.96 -9.43 8.60
CA PHE A 80 -15.23 -8.23 8.98
C PHE A 80 -13.85 -8.24 8.35
N GLY A 81 -13.53 -7.16 7.65
CA GLY A 81 -12.22 -6.93 7.07
C GLY A 81 -11.73 -5.52 7.39
N LYS A 82 -10.46 -5.26 7.12
CA LYS A 82 -9.88 -3.92 7.21
C LYS A 82 -9.24 -3.53 5.89
N VAL A 83 -9.25 -2.23 5.59
CA VAL A 83 -8.46 -1.73 4.46
C VAL A 83 -6.97 -1.88 4.75
N VAL A 84 -6.25 -2.62 3.92
CA VAL A 84 -4.80 -2.88 4.10
C VAL A 84 -3.96 -1.96 3.23
N VAL A 85 -4.41 -1.70 2.01
CA VAL A 85 -3.76 -0.74 1.11
C VAL A 85 -4.82 0.16 0.50
N ARG A 86 -4.50 1.46 0.49
CA ARG A 86 -5.27 2.48 -0.21
C ARG A 86 -4.43 3.01 -1.36
N ASP A 87 -4.53 2.34 -2.51
CA ASP A 87 -3.94 2.79 -3.77
C ASP A 87 -4.98 3.60 -4.56
N GLU A 88 -4.63 4.84 -4.91
CA GLU A 88 -5.47 5.75 -5.68
C GLU A 88 -5.76 5.22 -7.09
N LYS A 89 -4.81 4.52 -7.72
CA LYS A 89 -4.99 3.91 -9.04
C LYS A 89 -6.00 2.77 -8.98
N LEU A 90 -5.87 1.90 -7.98
CA LEU A 90 -6.84 0.81 -7.76
C LEU A 90 -8.22 1.37 -7.44
N LEU A 91 -8.32 2.36 -6.55
CA LEU A 91 -9.59 3.01 -6.22
C LEU A 91 -10.24 3.68 -7.44
N GLY A 92 -9.43 4.29 -8.31
CA GLY A 92 -9.87 4.85 -9.60
C GLY A 92 -10.51 3.80 -10.51
N ASN A 93 -9.97 2.58 -10.50
CA ASN A 93 -10.53 1.41 -11.21
C ASN A 93 -11.65 0.70 -10.44
N GLY A 94 -12.03 1.25 -9.27
CA GLY A 94 -13.01 0.67 -8.38
C GLY A 94 -12.57 -0.61 -7.69
N GLN A 95 -11.30 -0.71 -7.36
CA GLN A 95 -10.69 -1.83 -6.67
C GLN A 95 -10.18 -1.40 -5.29
N LEU A 96 -10.22 -2.31 -4.33
CA LEU A 96 -9.71 -2.09 -2.97
C LEU A 96 -9.16 -3.41 -2.42
N ILE A 97 -8.13 -3.31 -1.58
CA ILE A 97 -7.51 -4.49 -0.98
C ILE A 97 -7.84 -4.54 0.51
N VAL A 98 -8.44 -5.65 0.91
CA VAL A 98 -9.04 -5.83 2.24
C VAL A 98 -8.43 -7.04 2.92
N GLY A 99 -7.87 -6.83 4.10
CA GLY A 99 -7.30 -7.86 4.96
C GLY A 99 -8.34 -8.46 5.88
N PHE A 100 -8.29 -9.77 6.04
CA PHE A 100 -9.11 -10.54 6.97
C PHE A 100 -8.21 -11.18 8.03
N ASN A 101 -8.77 -11.38 9.22
CA ASN A 101 -8.05 -12.11 10.27
C ASN A 101 -7.81 -13.56 9.84
N SER A 102 -6.64 -14.10 10.19
CA SER A 102 -6.22 -15.47 9.84
C SER A 102 -7.19 -16.54 10.32
N ASP A 103 -7.82 -16.32 11.48
CA ASP A 103 -8.77 -17.26 12.09
C ASP A 103 -10.15 -17.26 11.42
N MET A 104 -10.35 -16.39 10.42
CA MET A 104 -11.64 -16.21 9.78
C MET A 104 -11.77 -17.08 8.53
N GLU A 105 -12.68 -18.05 8.58
CA GLU A 105 -13.05 -18.84 7.40
C GLU A 105 -13.90 -18.00 6.44
N LEU A 106 -13.40 -17.82 5.22
CA LEU A 106 -14.15 -17.17 4.15
C LEU A 106 -15.18 -18.14 3.57
N PRO A 107 -16.40 -17.69 3.23
CA PRO A 107 -17.45 -18.55 2.69
C PRO A 107 -17.03 -19.30 1.41
N ALA A 108 -17.49 -20.55 1.27
CA ALA A 108 -17.38 -21.29 0.01
C ALA A 108 -18.11 -20.52 -1.12
N GLY A 109 -17.49 -20.43 -2.30
CA GLY A 109 -18.03 -19.66 -3.43
C GLY A 109 -17.92 -18.13 -3.25
N LEU A 110 -17.02 -17.63 -2.41
CA LEU A 110 -16.79 -16.19 -2.16
C LEU A 110 -16.77 -15.34 -3.46
N TYR A 111 -16.10 -15.84 -4.50
CA TYR A 111 -15.90 -15.13 -5.76
C TYR A 111 -17.13 -15.14 -6.70
N GLU A 112 -18.11 -16.01 -6.44
CA GLU A 112 -19.33 -16.14 -7.26
C GLU A 112 -20.47 -15.25 -6.75
N LYS A 113 -20.35 -14.77 -5.52
CA LYS A 113 -21.39 -14.00 -4.83
C LYS A 113 -21.19 -12.50 -4.96
N SER A 114 -22.27 -11.75 -4.75
CA SER A 114 -22.24 -10.30 -4.61
C SER A 114 -22.58 -9.91 -3.17
N PHE A 115 -21.84 -8.93 -2.64
CA PHE A 115 -21.94 -8.50 -1.26
C PHE A 115 -22.38 -7.04 -1.15
N LEU A 116 -23.09 -6.75 -0.07
CA LEU A 116 -23.25 -5.41 0.47
C LEU A 116 -22.05 -5.11 1.36
N LEU A 117 -21.35 -4.02 1.09
CA LEU A 117 -20.26 -3.53 1.93
C LEU A 117 -20.71 -2.33 2.76
N VAL A 118 -20.38 -2.37 4.06
CA VAL A 118 -20.57 -1.27 5.00
C VAL A 118 -19.22 -0.82 5.54
N GLU A 119 -18.93 0.46 5.38
CA GLU A 119 -17.74 1.14 5.89
C GLU A 119 -18.10 1.96 7.14
N SER A 120 -17.34 1.79 8.22
CA SER A 120 -17.41 2.67 9.40
C SER A 120 -16.79 4.04 9.12
N LYS A 121 -17.47 5.14 9.47
CA LYS A 121 -16.87 6.49 9.38
C LYS A 121 -15.84 6.77 10.48
N VAL A 122 -15.84 5.97 11.56
CA VAL A 122 -14.86 6.08 12.63
C VAL A 122 -13.60 5.31 12.25
N TYR A 123 -12.45 5.98 12.36
CA TYR A 123 -11.14 5.38 12.14
C TYR A 123 -10.88 4.27 13.18
N PHE A 124 -10.79 3.02 12.72
CA PHE A 124 -10.84 1.84 13.59
C PHE A 124 -9.49 1.43 14.16
N GLU A 125 -8.40 1.65 13.42
CA GLU A 125 -7.08 1.10 13.78
C GLU A 125 -6.60 1.43 15.21
N PRO A 126 -6.75 2.65 15.75
CA PRO A 126 -6.37 2.93 17.13
C PRO A 126 -7.16 2.11 18.15
N TYR A 127 -8.45 1.89 17.91
CA TYR A 127 -9.30 1.07 18.78
C TYR A 127 -8.92 -0.40 18.70
N TYR A 128 -8.63 -0.89 17.50
CA TYR A 128 -8.20 -2.27 17.31
C TYR A 128 -6.97 -2.60 18.15
N GLN A 129 -5.95 -1.72 18.11
CA GLN A 129 -4.72 -1.92 18.87
C GLN A 129 -5.00 -1.93 20.39
N VAL A 130 -5.75 -0.94 20.90
CA VAL A 130 -6.11 -0.86 22.33
C VAL A 130 -6.91 -2.09 22.79
N LEU A 131 -7.94 -2.48 22.03
CA LEU A 131 -8.79 -3.63 22.36
C LEU A 131 -8.01 -4.94 22.32
N THR A 132 -7.07 -5.08 21.38
CA THR A 132 -6.18 -6.25 21.30
C THR A 132 -5.32 -6.35 22.55
N VAL A 133 -4.75 -5.23 23.01
CA VAL A 133 -3.97 -5.19 24.26
C VAL A 133 -4.84 -5.55 25.46
N LEU A 134 -6.05 -5.00 25.56
CA LEU A 134 -6.96 -5.29 26.67
C LEU A 134 -7.41 -6.77 26.68
N LYS A 135 -7.69 -7.35 25.52
CA LYS A 135 -8.11 -8.76 25.38
C LYS A 135 -7.01 -9.72 25.82
N ASN A 136 -5.75 -9.37 25.56
CA ASN A 136 -4.58 -10.22 25.85
C ASN A 136 -3.87 -9.84 27.16
N MET A 137 -4.41 -8.89 27.95
CA MET A 137 -3.79 -8.46 29.20
C MET A 137 -4.13 -9.45 30.34
N PRO A 138 -3.12 -9.98 31.06
CA PRO A 138 -3.38 -10.81 32.23
C PRO A 138 -3.98 -9.95 33.35
N ILE A 139 -5.04 -10.46 33.98
CA ILE A 139 -5.77 -9.75 35.04
C ILE A 139 -4.87 -9.50 36.26
N GLU A 140 -3.96 -10.43 36.55
CA GLU A 140 -3.06 -10.40 37.72
C GLU A 140 -2.00 -9.29 37.65
N HIS A 141 -1.78 -8.69 36.47
CA HIS A 141 -0.75 -7.67 36.25
C HIS A 141 -1.31 -6.42 35.57
N PHE A 142 -2.51 -5.99 35.98
CA PHE A 142 -3.12 -4.78 35.44
C PHE A 142 -2.26 -3.54 35.76
N PRO A 143 -1.80 -2.76 34.76
CA PRO A 143 -0.99 -1.58 35.01
C PRO A 143 -1.72 -0.56 35.88
N MET A 144 -1.05 -0.03 36.91
CA MET A 144 -1.61 0.98 37.81
C MET A 144 -2.93 0.54 38.49
N GLU A 145 -3.12 -0.77 38.73
CA GLU A 145 -4.32 -1.34 39.38
C GLU A 145 -4.73 -0.57 40.64
N ARG A 146 -3.76 -0.24 41.49
CA ARG A 146 -3.94 0.54 42.73
C ARG A 146 -4.74 1.83 42.51
N TYR A 147 -4.46 2.53 41.41
CA TYR A 147 -5.01 3.85 41.11
C TYR A 147 -6.25 3.77 40.22
N ILE A 148 -6.25 2.87 39.23
CA ILE A 148 -7.33 2.76 38.23
C ILE A 148 -8.49 1.88 38.72
N ILE A 149 -8.19 0.75 39.36
CA ILE A 149 -9.21 -0.24 39.78
C ILE A 149 -9.55 -0.05 41.25
N GLN A 150 -8.53 0.03 42.12
CA GLN A 150 -8.73 0.17 43.56
C GLN A 150 -8.99 1.61 44.00
N VAL A 151 -8.78 2.59 43.11
CA VAL A 151 -9.04 4.03 43.33
C VAL A 151 -8.40 4.57 44.61
N ARG A 152 -7.20 4.07 44.96
CA ARG A 152 -6.50 4.57 46.15
C ARG A 152 -5.88 5.93 45.89
N THR A 153 -5.99 6.83 46.87
CA THR A 153 -5.53 8.23 46.76
C THR A 153 -4.27 8.52 47.58
N ASP A 154 -3.67 7.52 48.22
CA ASP A 154 -2.43 7.71 48.97
C ASP A 154 -1.24 7.94 48.03
N ALA A 155 -0.43 8.96 48.34
CA ALA A 155 0.75 9.28 47.58
C ALA A 155 1.92 8.39 48.01
N ARG A 156 2.50 7.66 47.07
CA ARG A 156 3.74 6.89 47.26
C ARG A 156 4.87 7.47 46.42
N PRO A 157 6.11 7.51 46.93
CA PRO A 157 7.25 7.88 46.12
C PRO A 157 7.57 6.81 45.07
N PRO A 158 8.17 7.20 43.92
CA PRO A 158 8.66 6.26 42.93
C PRO A 158 9.64 5.26 43.52
N GLN A 159 9.57 4.00 43.07
CA GLN A 159 10.40 2.91 43.59
C GLN A 159 11.91 3.19 43.53
N TYR A 160 12.39 3.91 42.50
CA TYR A 160 13.81 4.22 42.37
C TYR A 160 14.31 5.20 43.46
N LEU A 161 13.43 6.00 44.08
CA LEU A 161 13.78 6.87 45.20
C LEU A 161 13.87 6.11 46.54
N LEU A 162 13.36 4.87 46.58
CA LEU A 162 13.35 4.00 47.76
C LEU A 162 14.52 2.99 47.77
N ASN A 163 15.52 3.18 46.92
CA ASN A 163 16.71 2.33 46.89
C ASN A 163 17.52 2.45 48.19
N VAL A 164 18.36 1.44 48.47
CA VAL A 164 19.23 1.41 49.67
C VAL A 164 20.21 2.59 49.67
N ASP A 165 20.75 2.94 48.50
CA ASP A 165 21.62 4.10 48.34
C ASP A 165 20.79 5.39 48.21
N PRO A 166 21.11 6.44 49.00
CA PRO A 166 20.39 7.71 48.94
C PRO A 166 20.48 8.35 47.55
N VAL A 167 19.32 8.67 46.98
CA VAL A 167 19.21 9.34 45.69
C VAL A 167 19.22 10.85 45.88
N PHE A 168 20.04 11.55 45.10
CA PHE A 168 20.13 13.01 45.11
C PHE A 168 19.77 13.59 43.74
N TYR A 169 19.00 14.67 43.74
CA TYR A 169 18.77 15.50 42.57
C TYR A 169 19.62 16.77 42.65
N THR A 170 20.05 17.24 41.49
CA THR A 170 20.64 18.56 41.29
C THR A 170 19.71 19.38 40.41
N ILE A 171 19.22 20.51 40.94
CA ILE A 171 18.35 21.46 40.23
C ILE A 171 18.89 22.87 40.49
N GLU A 172 19.14 23.66 39.44
CA GLU A 172 19.70 25.03 39.54
C GLU A 172 20.91 25.10 40.49
N LEU A 173 21.84 24.14 40.35
CA LEU A 173 23.08 23.97 41.16
C LEU A 173 22.85 23.53 42.62
N THR A 174 21.61 23.32 43.05
CA THR A 174 21.27 22.84 44.39
C THR A 174 21.15 21.31 44.39
N LYS A 175 22.00 20.63 45.16
CA LYS A 175 21.94 19.17 45.35
C LYS A 175 21.18 18.81 46.63
N PHE A 176 20.14 17.98 46.53
CA PHE A 176 19.30 17.60 47.67
C PHE A 176 18.61 16.24 47.45
N SER A 177 18.10 15.65 48.54
CA SER A 177 17.27 14.44 48.50
C SER A 177 15.85 14.79 48.03
N PRO A 178 15.31 14.16 46.98
CA PRO A 178 13.93 14.42 46.52
C PRO A 178 12.85 14.11 47.56
N LEU A 179 13.15 13.21 48.50
CA LEU A 179 12.24 12.89 49.61
C LEU A 179 12.19 14.01 50.66
N ASP A 180 13.21 14.86 50.70
CA ASP A 180 13.35 15.99 51.63
C ASP A 180 13.18 17.32 50.90
N TRP A 181 12.09 17.48 50.14
CA TRP A 181 11.86 18.61 49.23
C TRP A 181 11.79 19.98 49.92
N GLY A 182 11.24 20.06 51.14
CA GLY A 182 11.07 21.30 51.90
C GLY A 182 10.31 22.39 51.13
N ASP A 183 10.67 23.66 51.36
CA ASP A 183 10.07 24.84 50.71
C ASP A 183 10.86 25.31 49.47
N ARG A 184 11.57 24.39 48.79
CA ARG A 184 12.41 24.75 47.64
C ARG A 184 11.58 25.06 46.41
N GLU A 185 11.87 26.19 45.78
CA GLU A 185 11.28 26.64 44.53
C GLU A 185 12.35 26.73 43.44
N PHE A 186 12.01 26.34 42.21
CA PHE A 186 12.92 26.31 41.08
C PHE A 186 12.26 26.92 39.84
N TYR A 187 13.06 27.38 38.87
CA TYR A 187 12.61 27.83 37.55
C TYR A 187 11.59 29.00 37.55
N GLY A 188 11.41 29.70 38.68
CA GLY A 188 10.46 30.81 38.81
C GLY A 188 9.00 30.39 38.59
N LEU A 189 8.65 29.15 38.92
CA LEU A 189 7.28 28.65 38.79
C LEU A 189 6.35 29.33 39.80
N ASN A 190 5.09 29.51 39.44
CA ASN A 190 4.08 29.95 40.41
C ASN A 190 3.71 28.82 41.40
N GLU A 191 3.01 29.14 42.48
CA GLU A 191 2.65 28.17 43.53
C GLU A 191 2.00 26.88 43.00
N ALA A 192 1.04 27.00 42.08
CA ALA A 192 0.35 25.85 41.49
C ALA A 192 1.28 24.99 40.63
N GLN A 193 2.17 25.62 39.84
CA GLN A 193 3.17 24.94 39.03
C GLN A 193 4.26 24.30 39.90
N ASN A 194 4.72 24.95 40.97
CA ASN A 194 5.66 24.40 41.95
C ASN A 194 5.09 23.15 42.61
N LYS A 195 3.83 23.21 43.06
CA LYS A 195 3.14 22.05 43.64
C LYS A 195 3.02 20.88 42.64
N ALA A 196 2.73 21.17 41.38
CA ALA A 196 2.66 20.17 40.32
C ALA A 196 4.03 19.59 39.96
N PHE A 197 5.07 20.43 39.89
CA PHE A 197 6.47 20.04 39.65
C PHE A 197 6.99 19.12 40.75
N HIS A 198 6.83 19.52 42.02
CA HIS A 198 7.16 18.70 43.17
C HIS A 198 6.42 17.35 43.12
N SER A 199 5.09 17.37 42.92
CA SER A 199 4.29 16.15 42.87
C SER A 199 4.69 15.20 41.74
N ALA A 200 5.13 15.72 40.59
CA ALA A 200 5.57 14.89 39.47
C ALA A 200 6.89 14.16 39.73
N LEU A 201 7.80 14.77 40.50
CA LEU A 201 9.11 14.21 40.79
C LEU A 201 9.13 13.32 42.04
N THR A 202 8.20 13.50 42.97
CA THR A 202 8.17 12.78 44.25
C THR A 202 7.06 11.76 44.40
N ARG A 203 6.19 11.58 43.39
CA ARG A 203 5.11 10.58 43.42
C ARG A 203 5.17 9.61 42.24
N GLU A 204 4.88 8.34 42.50
CA GLU A 204 4.83 7.30 41.47
C GLU A 204 3.67 7.48 40.48
N PHE A 205 2.63 8.22 40.88
CA PHE A 205 1.50 8.58 40.04
C PHE A 205 1.04 10.02 40.34
N ALA A 206 0.99 10.85 39.30
CA ALA A 206 0.57 12.25 39.40
C ALA A 206 -0.33 12.64 38.22
N ILE A 207 -1.41 13.37 38.52
CA ILE A 207 -2.31 13.96 37.53
C ILE A 207 -2.16 15.48 37.62
N ILE A 208 -1.73 16.11 36.53
CA ILE A 208 -1.58 17.55 36.44
C ILE A 208 -2.66 18.09 35.50
N GLN A 209 -3.59 18.85 36.04
CA GLN A 209 -4.62 19.54 35.28
C GLN A 209 -4.25 21.01 35.12
N GLY A 210 -4.41 21.54 33.91
CA GLY A 210 -4.23 22.96 33.64
C GLY A 210 -5.16 23.44 32.53
N PRO A 211 -5.87 24.58 32.70
CA PRO A 211 -6.58 25.25 31.61
C PRO A 211 -5.67 25.58 30.40
N PRO A 212 -6.23 25.94 29.24
CA PRO A 212 -5.44 26.48 28.13
C PRO A 212 -4.58 27.67 28.58
N GLY A 213 -3.33 27.74 28.10
CA GLY A 213 -2.42 28.85 28.43
C GLY A 213 -1.67 28.75 29.77
N THR A 214 -1.96 27.79 30.65
CA THR A 214 -1.29 27.69 31.98
C THR A 214 0.11 27.10 31.98
N GLY A 215 0.77 27.01 30.81
CA GLY A 215 2.13 26.51 30.70
C GLY A 215 2.30 25.00 30.91
N LYS A 216 1.30 24.16 30.59
CA LYS A 216 1.41 22.69 30.73
C LYS A 216 2.62 22.10 29.99
N THR A 217 2.83 22.50 28.74
CA THR A 217 4.00 22.06 27.95
C THR A 217 5.30 22.53 28.61
N PHE A 218 5.37 23.79 29.04
CA PHE A 218 6.52 24.33 29.75
C PHE A 218 6.83 23.55 31.03
N LEU A 219 5.83 23.30 31.86
CA LEU A 219 5.97 22.52 33.08
C LEU A 219 6.42 21.08 32.80
N GLY A 220 5.82 20.42 31.80
CA GLY A 220 6.21 19.07 31.38
C GLY A 220 7.65 19.00 30.89
N LEU A 221 8.10 20.00 30.12
CA LEU A 221 9.51 20.12 29.71
C LEU A 221 10.42 20.26 30.93
N LYS A 222 10.08 21.11 31.91
CA LYS A 222 10.88 21.25 33.14
C LYS A 222 10.97 19.94 33.91
N ILE A 223 9.85 19.22 34.09
CA ILE A 223 9.84 17.92 34.78
C ILE A 223 10.79 16.94 34.08
N VAL A 224 10.63 16.75 32.77
CA VAL A 224 11.45 15.80 32.01
C VAL A 224 12.91 16.24 31.94
N SER A 225 13.19 17.52 31.73
CA SER A 225 14.57 18.05 31.76
C SER A 225 15.23 17.83 33.11
N THR A 226 14.53 18.04 34.22
CA THR A 226 15.05 17.74 35.57
C THR A 226 15.33 16.25 35.73
N MET A 227 14.45 15.36 35.26
CA MET A 227 14.73 13.93 35.28
C MET A 227 15.97 13.60 34.43
N LEU A 228 16.10 14.13 33.22
CA LEU A 228 17.23 13.87 32.32
C LEU A 228 18.58 14.36 32.90
N GLN A 229 18.59 15.52 33.55
CA GLN A 229 19.76 16.05 34.25
C GLN A 229 20.18 15.16 35.43
N ASN A 230 19.25 14.37 35.96
CA ASN A 230 19.44 13.44 37.08
C ASN A 230 19.27 11.98 36.62
N ASN A 231 19.65 11.65 35.39
CA ASN A 231 19.43 10.32 34.81
C ASN A 231 20.08 9.19 35.62
N GLU A 232 21.22 9.43 36.27
CA GLU A 232 21.89 8.45 37.14
C GLU A 232 20.97 7.92 38.27
N ALA A 233 20.00 8.72 38.69
CA ALA A 233 19.06 8.36 39.75
C ALA A 233 18.03 7.31 39.35
N TRP A 234 17.67 7.22 38.05
CA TRP A 234 16.52 6.42 37.59
C TRP A 234 16.81 5.58 36.34
N TYR A 235 17.79 5.96 35.52
CA TYR A 235 18.06 5.31 34.24
C TYR A 235 18.75 3.96 34.45
N LYS A 236 18.05 2.89 34.08
CA LYS A 236 18.54 1.49 34.09
C LYS A 236 18.16 0.81 32.78
N ASP A 237 18.62 1.36 31.65
CA ASP A 237 18.25 0.95 30.29
C ASP A 237 16.72 1.04 30.03
N SER A 238 16.06 1.97 30.72
CA SER A 238 14.62 2.20 30.63
C SER A 238 14.38 3.67 30.31
N PRO A 239 14.11 4.04 29.05
CA PRO A 239 13.89 5.43 28.65
C PRO A 239 12.62 6.03 29.27
N ILE A 240 12.55 7.35 29.29
CA ILE A 240 11.30 8.08 29.51
C ILE A 240 10.43 7.91 28.26
N LEU A 241 9.24 7.34 28.43
CA LEU A 241 8.26 7.20 27.37
C LEU A 241 7.30 8.40 27.36
N VAL A 242 7.35 9.21 26.31
CA VAL A 242 6.46 10.35 26.08
C VAL A 242 5.36 9.94 25.11
N ILE A 243 4.10 9.97 25.57
CA ILE A 243 2.93 9.63 24.75
C ILE A 243 2.06 10.87 24.58
N CYS A 244 1.72 11.19 23.33
CA CYS A 244 0.76 12.26 23.00
C CYS A 244 -0.34 11.75 22.07
N PHE A 245 -1.49 12.42 22.06
CA PHE A 245 -2.58 12.06 21.14
C PHE A 245 -2.29 12.48 19.69
N THR A 246 -1.66 13.64 19.50
CA THR A 246 -1.36 14.20 18.16
C THR A 246 0.13 14.25 17.89
N ASN A 247 0.52 14.13 16.61
CA ASN A 247 1.91 14.32 16.18
C ASN A 247 2.41 15.73 16.52
N HIS A 248 1.59 16.77 16.30
CA HIS A 248 1.98 18.15 16.58
C HIS A 248 2.38 18.38 18.06
N ALA A 249 1.58 17.86 19.01
CA ALA A 249 1.90 17.99 20.42
C ALA A 249 3.16 17.20 20.81
N LEU A 250 3.33 16.01 20.23
CA LEU A 250 4.53 15.20 20.41
C LEU A 250 5.77 15.94 19.91
N ASP A 251 5.73 16.42 18.67
CA ASP A 251 6.87 17.05 18.00
C ASP A 251 7.28 18.33 18.74
N GLN A 252 6.32 19.15 19.18
CA GLN A 252 6.59 20.35 19.98
C GLN A 252 7.26 20.00 21.31
N PHE A 253 6.82 18.91 21.96
CA PHE A 253 7.39 18.47 23.23
C PHE A 253 8.82 17.93 23.06
N LEU A 254 9.05 17.06 22.08
CA LEU A 254 10.38 16.50 21.80
C LEU A 254 11.37 17.57 21.34
N GLU A 255 10.95 18.51 20.48
CA GLU A 255 11.80 19.64 20.08
C GLU A 255 12.25 20.47 21.28
N GLY A 256 11.36 20.71 22.25
CA GLY A 256 11.70 21.42 23.48
C GLY A 256 12.80 20.71 24.30
N LEU A 257 12.85 19.39 24.25
CA LEU A 257 13.85 18.57 24.97
C LEU A 257 15.21 18.51 24.28
N LEU A 258 15.32 18.86 22.99
CA LEU A 258 16.60 18.89 22.27
C LEU A 258 17.63 19.84 22.91
N SER A 259 17.16 20.86 23.64
CA SER A 259 18.02 21.73 24.43
C SER A 259 18.67 21.05 25.63
N THR A 260 18.12 19.91 26.07
CA THR A 260 18.57 19.15 27.24
C THR A 260 19.32 17.88 26.87
N THR A 261 18.90 17.17 25.81
CA THR A 261 19.57 15.94 25.36
C THR A 261 19.33 15.67 23.87
N ASP A 262 20.31 15.05 23.23
CA ASP A 262 20.28 14.49 21.89
C ASP A 262 19.95 12.98 21.87
N LYS A 263 19.87 12.34 23.04
CA LYS A 263 19.51 10.91 23.17
C LYS A 263 17.99 10.70 23.12
N ILE A 264 17.38 11.20 22.05
CA ILE A 264 15.92 11.14 21.80
C ILE A 264 15.64 10.25 20.60
N ILE A 265 14.57 9.46 20.69
CA ILE A 265 13.99 8.74 19.56
C ILE A 265 12.54 9.15 19.39
N ARG A 266 12.19 9.61 18.19
CA ARG A 266 10.81 9.83 17.76
C ARG A 266 10.33 8.64 16.93
N VAL A 267 9.18 8.09 17.28
CA VAL A 267 8.54 7.02 16.53
C VAL A 267 7.29 7.52 15.81
N GLY A 268 7.19 7.24 14.51
CA GLY A 268 6.05 7.58 13.65
C GLY A 268 6.50 8.06 12.27
N GLY A 269 5.60 8.05 11.28
CA GLY A 269 5.89 8.54 9.93
C GLY A 269 5.57 10.03 9.75
N GLN A 270 4.56 10.55 10.45
CA GLN A 270 3.91 11.82 10.12
C GLN A 270 4.47 13.06 10.85
N SER A 271 5.78 13.11 11.13
CA SER A 271 6.36 14.34 11.70
C SER A 271 6.50 15.37 10.59
N LYS A 272 6.12 16.61 10.87
CA LYS A 272 6.39 17.76 9.97
C LYS A 272 7.56 18.61 10.47
N ASN A 273 8.14 18.23 11.60
CA ASN A 273 9.23 18.97 12.23
C ASN A 273 10.58 18.46 11.70
N GLU A 274 11.24 19.29 10.89
CA GLU A 274 12.51 18.95 10.26
C GLU A 274 13.63 18.67 11.27
N LYS A 275 13.64 19.37 12.41
CA LYS A 275 14.65 19.15 13.47
C LYS A 275 14.56 17.75 14.08
N LEU A 276 13.38 17.13 14.04
CA LEU A 276 13.17 15.78 14.57
C LEU A 276 13.46 14.67 13.54
N ASN A 277 13.83 15.02 12.30
CA ASN A 277 14.10 14.01 11.28
C ASN A 277 15.30 13.14 11.63
N GLU A 278 16.38 13.70 12.21
CA GLU A 278 17.57 12.93 12.62
C GLU A 278 17.33 12.03 13.84
N TYR A 279 16.33 12.36 14.66
CA TYR A 279 15.90 11.58 15.83
C TYR A 279 14.78 10.59 15.49
N ASN A 280 14.25 10.62 14.26
CA ASN A 280 13.21 9.70 13.85
C ASN A 280 13.80 8.30 13.70
N LEU A 281 13.18 7.32 14.38
CA LEU A 281 13.57 5.91 14.31
C LEU A 281 13.68 5.44 12.84
N ARG A 282 12.78 5.91 11.96
CA ARG A 282 12.81 5.59 10.51
C ARG A 282 14.10 6.05 9.81
N ASN A 283 14.64 7.20 10.18
CA ASN A 283 15.79 7.77 9.48
C ASN A 283 17.11 7.28 10.06
N ARG A 284 17.16 7.00 11.37
CA ARG A 284 18.30 6.28 11.97
C ARG A 284 18.44 4.86 11.41
N LYS A 285 17.34 4.20 11.03
CA LYS A 285 17.36 2.90 10.35
C LYS A 285 18.18 2.90 9.07
N ARG A 286 18.03 3.90 8.19
CA ARG A 286 18.78 3.94 6.91
C ARG A 286 20.31 3.98 7.07
N VAL A 287 20.81 4.41 8.22
CA VAL A 287 22.24 4.44 8.54
C VAL A 287 22.70 3.13 9.19
N LEU A 288 21.80 2.43 9.91
CA LEU A 288 22.08 1.19 10.65
C LEU A 288 21.70 -0.09 9.88
N ASP A 289 20.84 -0.03 8.86
CA ASP A 289 20.38 -1.16 8.04
C ASP A 289 21.53 -1.91 7.32
N TYR A 290 22.73 -1.32 7.28
CA TYR A 290 23.96 -1.94 6.78
C TYR A 290 24.83 -2.61 7.86
N SER A 291 24.45 -2.52 9.14
CA SER A 291 25.24 -3.03 10.25
C SER A 291 24.91 -4.49 10.60
N ASN A 292 23.65 -4.91 10.45
CA ASN A 292 23.23 -6.29 10.69
C ASN A 292 22.99 -7.06 9.39
N ARG A 293 23.97 -7.90 9.04
CA ARG A 293 23.96 -8.70 7.82
C ARG A 293 22.73 -9.62 7.71
N ALA A 294 22.23 -10.16 8.83
CA ALA A 294 21.10 -11.08 8.81
C ALA A 294 19.78 -10.38 8.44
N VAL A 295 19.55 -9.18 8.98
CA VAL A 295 18.34 -8.38 8.68
C VAL A 295 18.39 -7.85 7.25
N SER A 296 19.57 -7.43 6.78
CA SER A 296 19.78 -7.01 5.39
C SER A 296 19.54 -8.15 4.39
N GLU A 297 20.03 -9.35 4.68
CA GLU A 297 19.80 -10.54 3.85
C GLU A 297 18.30 -10.88 3.78
N LYS A 298 17.61 -10.87 4.92
CA LYS A 298 16.16 -11.11 4.96
C LYS A 298 15.36 -10.03 4.23
N HIS A 299 15.74 -8.75 4.39
CA HIS A 299 15.15 -7.65 3.63
C HIS A 299 15.26 -7.90 2.12
N PHE A 300 16.43 -8.32 1.63
CA PHE A 300 16.65 -8.60 0.21
C PHE A 300 15.78 -9.76 -0.28
N ILE A 301 15.66 -10.85 0.50
CA ILE A 301 14.80 -11.99 0.18
C ILE A 301 13.33 -11.55 0.05
N VAL A 302 12.80 -10.85 1.06
CA VAL A 302 11.41 -10.39 1.07
C VAL A 302 11.15 -9.43 -0.10
N ARG A 303 12.09 -8.51 -0.37
CA ARG A 303 11.98 -7.57 -1.50
C ARG A 303 11.96 -8.27 -2.86
N ASN A 304 12.76 -9.33 -3.04
CA ASN A 304 12.76 -10.09 -4.29
C ASN A 304 11.45 -10.86 -4.48
N ILE A 305 10.95 -11.52 -3.43
CA ILE A 305 9.66 -12.22 -3.49
C ILE A 305 8.55 -11.23 -3.86
N MET A 306 8.54 -10.04 -3.27
CA MET A 306 7.57 -8.99 -3.60
C MET A 306 7.68 -8.56 -5.07
N ARG A 307 8.91 -8.31 -5.56
CA ARG A 307 9.15 -8.00 -6.99
C ARG A 307 8.60 -9.09 -7.91
N ASP A 308 8.79 -10.36 -7.57
CA ASP A 308 8.29 -11.48 -8.36
C ASP A 308 6.74 -11.52 -8.36
N ILE A 309 6.10 -11.25 -7.22
CA ILE A 309 4.64 -11.14 -7.11
C ILE A 309 4.12 -9.99 -7.99
N GLU A 310 4.70 -8.80 -7.89
CA GLU A 310 4.34 -7.64 -8.71
C GLU A 310 4.49 -7.95 -10.21
N SER A 311 5.58 -8.62 -10.59
CA SER A 311 5.83 -9.04 -11.99
C SER A 311 4.74 -9.96 -12.51
N ILE A 312 4.36 -10.98 -11.74
CA ILE A 312 3.30 -11.90 -12.15
C ILE A 312 1.94 -11.20 -12.22
N ASN A 313 1.66 -10.27 -11.30
CA ASN A 313 0.44 -9.47 -11.34
C ASN A 313 0.37 -8.61 -12.61
N GLU A 314 1.48 -8.00 -13.03
CA GLU A 314 1.56 -7.28 -14.30
C GLU A 314 1.30 -8.21 -15.48
N TYR A 315 1.87 -9.42 -15.47
CA TYR A 315 1.66 -10.41 -16.54
C TYR A 315 0.19 -10.83 -16.63
N LEU A 316 -0.46 -11.06 -15.50
CA LEU A 316 -1.89 -11.39 -15.43
C LEU A 316 -2.77 -10.25 -15.92
N ASN A 317 -2.41 -9.00 -15.61
CA ASN A 317 -3.13 -7.82 -16.12
C ASN A 317 -3.00 -7.71 -17.64
N THR A 318 -1.80 -7.89 -18.20
CA THR A 318 -1.57 -7.90 -19.65
C THR A 318 -2.40 -8.99 -20.34
N ILE A 319 -2.48 -10.20 -19.74
CA ILE A 319 -3.34 -11.28 -20.26
C ILE A 319 -4.82 -10.89 -20.21
N ALA A 320 -5.26 -10.20 -19.16
CA ALA A 320 -6.65 -9.86 -18.92
C ALA A 320 -7.16 -8.67 -19.76
N ASN A 321 -6.27 -7.86 -20.33
CA ASN A 321 -6.65 -6.70 -21.15
C ASN A 321 -7.13 -7.08 -22.56
N TYR A 322 -6.75 -8.26 -23.06
CA TYR A 322 -7.10 -8.72 -24.42
C TYR A 322 -6.73 -7.72 -25.53
N ASP A 323 -5.58 -7.06 -25.40
CA ASP A 323 -5.04 -6.06 -26.33
C ASP A 323 -3.72 -6.49 -26.99
N THR A 324 -3.14 -7.61 -26.53
CA THR A 324 -1.80 -8.05 -26.87
C THR A 324 -1.74 -9.55 -27.14
N VAL A 325 -0.82 -9.95 -28.03
CA VAL A 325 -0.36 -11.32 -28.19
C VAL A 325 0.96 -11.45 -27.45
N ILE A 326 1.03 -12.40 -26.53
CA ILE A 326 2.21 -12.63 -25.71
C ILE A 326 3.27 -13.35 -26.53
N ASP A 327 4.54 -13.04 -26.26
CA ASP A 327 5.67 -13.74 -26.86
C ASP A 327 5.63 -15.23 -26.51
N PHE A 328 5.75 -16.09 -27.52
CA PHE A 328 5.64 -17.54 -27.33
C PHE A 328 6.76 -18.11 -26.44
N GLY A 329 7.89 -17.40 -26.31
CA GLY A 329 8.95 -17.75 -25.37
C GLY A 329 8.47 -17.85 -23.92
N ALA A 330 7.39 -17.16 -23.55
CA ALA A 330 6.77 -17.26 -22.22
C ALA A 330 6.20 -18.66 -21.92
N PHE A 331 5.91 -19.46 -22.94
CA PHE A 331 5.39 -20.83 -22.80
C PHE A 331 6.47 -21.87 -22.52
N SER A 332 7.75 -21.50 -22.65
CA SER A 332 8.87 -22.39 -22.40
C SER A 332 8.88 -22.89 -20.95
N GLY A 333 8.97 -24.21 -20.76
CA GLY A 333 8.93 -24.85 -19.45
C GLY A 333 7.54 -24.87 -18.77
N VAL A 334 6.51 -24.28 -19.39
CA VAL A 334 5.14 -24.24 -18.86
C VAL A 334 4.18 -25.07 -19.69
N VAL A 335 4.25 -24.94 -21.01
CA VAL A 335 3.39 -25.68 -21.94
C VAL A 335 4.06 -27.01 -22.33
N PRO A 336 3.35 -28.15 -22.20
CA PRO A 336 3.86 -29.44 -22.65
C PRO A 336 4.28 -29.40 -24.12
N GLU A 337 5.38 -30.08 -24.47
CA GLU A 337 5.89 -30.22 -25.85
C GLU A 337 6.34 -28.91 -26.53
N TYR A 338 6.26 -27.75 -25.86
CA TYR A 338 6.74 -26.49 -26.41
C TYR A 338 8.21 -26.56 -26.84
N ALA A 339 9.07 -27.11 -25.98
CA ALA A 339 10.52 -27.17 -26.21
C ALA A 339 10.91 -27.99 -27.46
N THR A 340 10.09 -28.96 -27.85
CA THR A 340 10.31 -29.80 -29.05
C THR A 340 9.55 -29.29 -30.27
N SER A 341 8.68 -28.30 -30.11
CA SER A 341 7.87 -27.74 -31.19
C SER A 341 8.66 -26.83 -32.13
N TRP A 342 8.08 -26.54 -33.30
CA TRP A 342 8.57 -25.53 -34.23
C TRP A 342 8.69 -24.14 -33.57
N PHE A 343 7.77 -23.80 -32.66
CA PHE A 343 7.73 -22.47 -32.01
C PHE A 343 8.96 -22.17 -31.15
N ALA A 344 9.59 -23.19 -30.54
CA ALA A 344 10.79 -22.99 -29.73
C ALA A 344 12.01 -22.54 -30.55
N LYS A 345 12.00 -22.76 -31.87
CA LYS A 345 13.10 -22.39 -32.79
C LYS A 345 12.73 -21.25 -33.74
N ALA A 346 11.46 -20.88 -33.81
CA ALA A 346 10.96 -19.89 -34.76
C ALA A 346 11.26 -18.46 -34.29
N GLU A 347 11.64 -17.59 -35.24
CA GLU A 347 11.74 -16.15 -35.00
C GLU A 347 10.34 -15.51 -34.88
N LYS A 348 10.29 -14.33 -34.26
CA LYS A 348 9.02 -13.63 -33.96
C LYS A 348 8.21 -13.36 -35.22
N GLU A 349 8.84 -12.94 -36.31
CA GLU A 349 8.16 -12.66 -37.59
C GLU A 349 7.48 -13.90 -38.15
N HIS A 350 8.10 -15.08 -38.02
CA HIS A 350 7.53 -16.33 -38.50
C HIS A 350 6.28 -16.72 -37.69
N ILE A 351 6.29 -16.50 -36.37
CA ILE A 351 5.15 -16.77 -35.50
C ILE A 351 3.99 -15.81 -35.83
N ILE A 352 4.28 -14.52 -36.07
CA ILE A 352 3.28 -13.54 -36.51
C ILE A 352 2.68 -13.97 -37.86
N ASN A 353 3.52 -14.32 -38.84
CA ASN A 353 3.05 -14.76 -40.15
C ASN A 353 2.22 -16.06 -40.06
N TRP A 354 2.57 -16.96 -39.15
CA TRP A 354 1.77 -18.15 -38.88
C TRP A 354 0.40 -17.80 -38.28
N LEU A 355 0.36 -16.94 -37.26
CA LEU A 355 -0.87 -16.60 -36.55
C LEU A 355 -1.86 -15.80 -37.45
N PHE A 356 -1.34 -14.93 -38.31
CA PHE A 356 -2.11 -14.08 -39.23
C PHE A 356 -2.28 -14.69 -40.63
N GLY A 357 -1.58 -15.78 -40.96
CA GLY A 357 -1.60 -16.37 -42.29
C GLY A 357 -2.84 -17.21 -42.59
N GLY A 358 -3.24 -17.26 -43.87
CA GLY A 358 -4.23 -18.23 -44.37
C GLY A 358 -5.69 -17.93 -44.05
N HIS A 359 -6.03 -16.72 -43.57
CA HIS A 359 -7.41 -16.30 -43.41
C HIS A 359 -7.96 -15.65 -44.71
N ASN A 360 -9.20 -15.97 -45.08
CA ASN A 360 -9.88 -15.36 -46.24
C ASN A 360 -10.61 -14.05 -45.89
N ARG A 361 -10.54 -13.59 -44.64
CA ARG A 361 -11.21 -12.36 -44.19
C ARG A 361 -10.42 -11.12 -44.61
N LYS A 362 -11.05 -10.21 -45.34
CA LYS A 362 -10.52 -8.87 -45.64
C LYS A 362 -11.43 -7.86 -44.98
N PHE A 363 -10.89 -7.03 -44.08
CA PHE A 363 -11.67 -6.03 -43.34
C PHE A 363 -11.78 -4.72 -44.11
N ARG A 364 -10.79 -4.40 -44.95
CA ARG A 364 -10.82 -3.26 -45.87
C ARG A 364 -10.78 -3.69 -47.34
N LYS A 365 -11.33 -2.85 -48.22
CA LYS A 365 -11.13 -2.99 -49.67
C LYS A 365 -9.78 -2.40 -50.05
N ARG A 366 -9.06 -3.03 -51.00
CA ARG A 366 -7.80 -2.49 -51.52
C ARG A 366 -8.02 -1.05 -52.00
N PRO A 367 -7.08 -0.13 -51.74
CA PRO A 367 -7.13 1.17 -52.39
C PRO A 367 -7.09 0.96 -53.90
N VAL A 368 -8.17 1.35 -54.58
CA VAL A 368 -8.21 1.44 -56.04
C VAL A 368 -7.77 2.85 -56.37
N ASN A 369 -6.79 3.01 -57.26
CA ASN A 369 -6.36 4.31 -57.80
C ASN A 369 -7.54 5.00 -58.49
N ASN A 370 -8.34 5.72 -57.71
CA ASN A 370 -9.31 6.67 -58.19
C ASN A 370 -9.02 7.96 -57.44
N VAL A 371 -8.35 8.88 -58.14
CA VAL A 371 -8.29 10.29 -57.77
C VAL A 371 -9.72 10.81 -57.73
N LYS A 372 -10.34 10.78 -56.55
CA LYS A 372 -11.42 11.69 -56.18
C LYS A 372 -11.29 12.04 -54.71
N ASN A 373 -11.06 13.33 -54.51
CA ASN A 373 -11.18 14.07 -53.27
C ASN A 373 -12.30 13.51 -52.39
N ASN A 374 -11.96 13.16 -51.16
CA ASN A 374 -12.85 13.37 -50.03
C ASN A 374 -11.99 13.81 -48.86
N GLN A 375 -12.00 15.12 -48.64
CA GLN A 375 -11.81 15.71 -47.32
C GLN A 375 -12.92 15.22 -46.40
N ASN A 376 -12.63 15.24 -45.10
CA ASN A 376 -13.50 15.00 -43.93
C ASN A 376 -13.45 13.57 -43.39
N ILE A 377 -12.68 13.35 -42.33
CA ILE A 377 -13.15 13.39 -40.92
C ILE A 377 -11.90 13.33 -40.02
N ILE A 378 -11.47 14.49 -39.52
CA ILE A 378 -10.71 14.62 -38.27
C ILE A 378 -11.34 15.80 -37.54
N ASN A 379 -11.96 15.53 -36.38
CA ASN A 379 -11.91 16.32 -35.15
C ASN A 379 -13.04 15.92 -34.20
N SER A 380 -12.66 15.31 -33.07
CA SER A 380 -13.17 15.70 -31.75
C SER A 380 -12.33 15.03 -30.65
N VAL A 381 -11.19 15.63 -30.33
CA VAL A 381 -10.66 15.58 -28.96
C VAL A 381 -10.31 17.02 -28.61
N GLU A 382 -11.17 17.63 -27.80
CA GLU A 382 -10.97 18.97 -27.26
C GLU A 382 -9.83 18.93 -26.23
N ASP A 383 -8.79 19.72 -26.51
CA ASP A 383 -7.86 20.20 -25.49
C ASP A 383 -8.59 21.18 -24.58
N ASN A 384 -8.51 20.96 -23.27
CA ASN A 384 -8.96 21.93 -22.28
C ASN A 384 -7.75 22.30 -21.41
N PRO A 385 -7.28 23.57 -21.44
CA PRO A 385 -6.25 24.06 -20.55
C PRO A 385 -6.91 24.52 -19.26
N LEU A 386 -6.49 23.95 -18.12
CA LEU A 386 -6.88 24.51 -16.81
C LEU A 386 -5.66 25.03 -16.08
N GLN A 387 -5.81 26.30 -15.71
CA GLN A 387 -4.89 27.17 -15.03
C GLN A 387 -4.71 26.75 -13.58
N ASN A 388 -3.52 27.09 -13.08
CA ASN A 388 -3.13 27.06 -11.68
C ASN A 388 -4.08 27.89 -10.80
N GLU A 389 -4.54 27.31 -9.70
CA GLU A 389 -4.79 28.05 -8.47
C GLU A 389 -3.99 27.43 -7.34
N GLN A 390 -3.19 28.27 -6.69
CA GLN A 390 -2.49 27.97 -5.46
C GLN A 390 -3.50 27.98 -4.31
N ILE A 391 -3.68 26.84 -3.63
CA ILE A 391 -4.29 26.79 -2.31
C ILE A 391 -3.44 25.91 -1.41
N GLU A 392 -2.93 26.51 -0.33
CA GLU A 392 -2.22 25.84 0.74
C GLU A 392 -3.15 24.91 1.54
N ASN A 393 -2.66 23.69 1.78
CA ASN A 393 -2.55 23.05 3.11
C ASN A 393 -3.06 21.59 3.20
N ASN A 394 -2.10 20.78 3.68
CA ASN A 394 -2.25 19.67 4.63
C ASN A 394 -3.23 18.55 4.28
N ASP A 395 -2.74 17.56 3.53
CA ASP A 395 -2.60 16.16 4.01
C ASP A 395 -2.21 15.25 2.84
N ARG A 396 -0.91 15.13 2.60
CA ARG A 396 -0.34 14.15 1.66
C ARG A 396 -0.13 12.82 2.39
N LYS A 397 -0.53 11.73 1.70
CA LYS A 397 -0.20 10.30 1.84
C LYS A 397 -0.01 9.79 3.28
N PRO A 398 -0.67 8.69 3.70
CA PRO A 398 -0.21 7.98 4.88
C PRO A 398 1.18 7.38 4.55
N ASP A 399 2.22 8.15 4.81
CA ASP A 399 3.62 7.73 4.97
C ASP A 399 3.80 6.88 6.24
N GLU A 400 2.69 6.34 6.77
CA GLU A 400 2.68 5.41 7.88
C GLU A 400 2.75 4.00 7.30
N LEU A 401 3.88 3.35 7.55
CA LEU A 401 4.10 1.89 7.50
C LEU A 401 4.36 1.22 6.15
N VAL A 402 4.41 1.93 5.02
CA VAL A 402 4.90 1.26 3.80
C VAL A 402 6.41 1.10 3.94
N ASP A 403 6.82 -0.09 4.39
CA ASP A 403 8.22 -0.50 4.40
C ASP A 403 8.84 -0.20 3.04
N ASP A 404 10.09 0.27 3.01
CA ASP A 404 10.76 0.63 1.75
C ASP A 404 10.78 -0.59 0.76
N ILE A 405 10.56 -1.81 1.26
CA ILE A 405 10.31 -3.05 0.52
C ILE A 405 9.24 -2.90 -0.58
N PHE A 406 8.18 -2.13 -0.35
CA PHE A 406 7.04 -1.99 -1.28
C PHE A 406 7.17 -0.78 -2.22
N GLN A 407 8.26 -0.02 -2.13
CA GLN A 407 8.46 1.20 -2.92
C GLN A 407 9.49 0.97 -4.03
N ASN A 408 9.24 1.55 -5.21
CA ASN A 408 10.14 1.54 -6.37
C ASN A 408 10.59 0.13 -6.77
N LEU A 409 9.64 -0.80 -6.87
CA LEU A 409 9.90 -2.10 -7.46
C LEU A 409 9.91 -1.94 -8.98
N GLU A 410 11.12 -1.92 -9.56
CA GLU A 410 11.27 -2.05 -11.00
C GLU A 410 10.90 -3.48 -11.40
N VAL A 411 9.90 -3.58 -12.27
CA VAL A 411 9.35 -4.83 -12.79
C VAL A 411 9.61 -4.86 -14.28
N GLU A 412 10.09 -5.98 -14.78
CA GLU A 412 10.22 -6.17 -16.24
C GLU A 412 8.84 -6.48 -16.82
N PRO A 413 8.38 -5.75 -17.85
CA PRO A 413 7.09 -6.01 -18.46
C PRO A 413 7.10 -7.33 -19.24
N LEU A 414 5.92 -7.96 -19.34
CA LEU A 414 5.78 -9.19 -20.12
C LEU A 414 6.15 -8.94 -21.58
N LYS A 415 7.03 -9.77 -22.13
CA LYS A 415 7.40 -9.69 -23.56
C LYS A 415 6.18 -9.99 -24.43
N THR A 416 5.89 -9.07 -25.33
CA THR A 416 4.79 -9.20 -26.30
C THR A 416 5.32 -9.46 -27.70
N LEU A 417 4.53 -10.18 -28.50
CA LEU A 417 4.79 -10.45 -29.91
C LEU A 417 4.22 -9.34 -30.79
N ILE A 418 2.99 -8.91 -30.51
CA ILE A 418 2.28 -7.83 -31.21
C ILE A 418 1.18 -7.28 -30.29
N SER A 419 0.92 -5.98 -30.34
CA SER A 419 -0.14 -5.32 -29.57
C SER A 419 -0.96 -4.38 -30.43
N LEU A 420 -2.21 -4.12 -30.02
CA LEU A 420 -3.06 -3.12 -30.67
C LEU A 420 -2.39 -1.75 -30.65
N ASP A 421 -1.78 -1.36 -29.53
CA ASP A 421 -1.07 -0.07 -29.39
C ASP A 421 0.11 0.05 -30.35
N ASN A 422 0.92 -1.00 -30.51
CA ASN A 422 2.02 -1.01 -31.46
C ASN A 422 1.51 -0.82 -32.89
N LEU A 423 0.42 -1.49 -33.25
CA LEU A 423 -0.20 -1.33 -34.57
C LEU A 423 -0.78 0.07 -34.77
N TYR A 424 -1.45 0.65 -33.77
CA TYR A 424 -1.92 2.04 -33.82
C TYR A 424 -0.77 3.04 -33.98
N GLU A 425 0.34 2.82 -33.29
CA GLU A 425 1.53 3.66 -33.42
C GLU A 425 2.14 3.54 -34.83
N GLN A 426 2.22 2.34 -35.39
CA GLN A 426 2.68 2.13 -36.76
C GLN A 426 1.75 2.80 -37.80
N ILE A 427 0.44 2.74 -37.61
CA ILE A 427 -0.55 3.44 -38.46
C ILE A 427 -0.30 4.95 -38.39
N THR A 428 -0.17 5.49 -37.19
CA THR A 428 0.04 6.93 -36.96
C THR A 428 1.34 7.41 -37.60
N ARG A 429 2.45 6.66 -37.42
CA ARG A 429 3.74 6.96 -38.06
C ARG A 429 3.63 6.91 -39.58
N THR A 430 3.00 5.88 -40.14
CA THR A 430 2.84 5.71 -41.59
C THR A 430 1.97 6.83 -42.20
N ASN A 431 0.88 7.21 -41.53
CA ASN A 431 0.05 8.35 -41.95
C ASN A 431 0.84 9.66 -41.97
N LYS A 432 1.67 9.90 -40.94
CA LYS A 432 2.54 11.08 -40.89
C LYS A 432 3.59 11.08 -42.00
N GLU A 433 4.15 9.92 -42.35
CA GLU A 433 5.05 9.79 -43.50
C GLU A 433 4.35 10.14 -44.83
N ILE A 434 3.09 9.71 -44.99
CA ILE A 434 2.27 10.04 -46.15
C ILE A 434 1.98 11.55 -46.21
N GLU A 435 1.63 12.19 -45.08
CA GLU A 435 1.41 13.64 -44.98
C GLU A 435 2.69 14.43 -45.31
N ASN A 436 3.83 14.05 -44.74
CA ASN A 436 5.12 14.70 -45.03
C ASN A 436 5.50 14.62 -46.53
N LEU A 437 5.16 13.52 -47.22
CA LEU A 437 5.36 13.41 -48.67
C LEU A 437 4.47 14.38 -49.47
N MET A 438 3.28 14.71 -48.94
CA MET A 438 2.37 15.69 -49.54
C MET A 438 2.86 17.13 -49.34
N ASP A 439 3.44 17.45 -48.18
CA ASP A 439 3.89 18.80 -47.83
C ASP A 439 5.24 19.22 -48.44
N THR A 440 6.03 18.28 -48.96
CA THR A 440 7.34 18.60 -49.57
C THR A 440 7.19 19.30 -50.93
N ASN A 441 7.49 20.60 -50.99
CA ASN A 441 7.57 21.36 -52.25
C ASN A 441 8.82 20.97 -53.07
N LEU A 442 8.65 20.06 -54.03
CA LEU A 442 9.69 19.68 -54.99
C LEU A 442 9.14 19.80 -56.42
N SER A 443 9.80 20.61 -57.25
CA SER A 443 9.39 20.89 -58.64
C SER A 443 10.12 19.99 -59.65
N GLY A 444 9.39 19.14 -60.38
CA GLY A 444 9.91 18.33 -61.48
C GLY A 444 9.04 17.11 -61.83
N TYR A 445 8.93 16.75 -63.12
CA TYR A 445 8.07 15.64 -63.61
C TYR A 445 8.51 14.26 -63.07
N MET A 446 9.83 14.01 -63.06
CA MET A 446 10.41 12.79 -62.47
C MET A 446 10.17 12.70 -60.95
N THR A 447 10.14 13.84 -60.25
CA THR A 447 9.91 13.90 -58.81
C THR A 447 8.47 13.60 -58.42
N LYS A 448 7.51 13.93 -59.28
CA LYS A 448 6.09 13.58 -59.09
C LYS A 448 5.85 12.07 -59.17
N TYR A 449 6.43 11.40 -60.16
CA TYR A 449 6.24 9.95 -60.35
C TYR A 449 6.84 9.14 -59.18
N VAL A 450 8.04 9.51 -58.73
CA VAL A 450 8.68 8.88 -57.56
C VAL A 450 7.82 9.06 -56.30
N LYS A 451 7.25 10.25 -56.09
CA LYS A 451 6.33 10.50 -54.97
C LYS A 451 5.05 9.66 -55.04
N GLU A 452 4.43 9.54 -56.20
CA GLU A 452 3.24 8.70 -56.39
C GLU A 452 3.55 7.22 -56.13
N MET A 453 4.73 6.76 -56.55
CA MET A 453 5.19 5.38 -56.30
C MET A 453 5.41 5.11 -54.80
N LEU A 454 6.17 5.97 -54.10
CA LEU A 454 6.39 5.85 -52.65
C LEU A 454 5.09 5.96 -51.86
N ARG A 455 4.19 6.85 -52.29
CA ARG A 455 2.87 6.99 -51.67
C ARG A 455 2.06 5.71 -51.82
N ALA A 456 2.01 5.11 -53.01
CA ALA A 456 1.29 3.86 -53.23
C ALA A 456 1.88 2.71 -52.38
N GLU A 457 3.20 2.68 -52.19
CA GLU A 457 3.87 1.73 -51.29
C GLU A 457 3.45 1.92 -49.83
N LEU A 458 3.47 3.16 -49.33
CA LEU A 458 3.05 3.48 -47.96
C LEU A 458 1.54 3.24 -47.74
N GLU A 459 0.69 3.55 -48.72
CA GLU A 459 -0.75 3.25 -48.66
C GLU A 459 -1.02 1.74 -48.62
N MET A 460 -0.23 0.95 -49.36
CA MET A 460 -0.31 -0.52 -49.31
C MET A 460 0.19 -1.10 -47.98
N LYS A 461 1.25 -0.50 -47.41
CA LYS A 461 1.73 -0.84 -46.07
C LYS A 461 0.68 -0.51 -45.02
N LEU A 462 0.11 0.69 -45.06
CA LEU A 462 -0.97 1.14 -44.17
C LEU A 462 -2.18 0.19 -44.23
N TYR A 463 -2.64 -0.13 -45.45
CA TYR A 463 -3.73 -1.08 -45.65
C TYR A 463 -3.44 -2.46 -45.03
N THR A 464 -2.19 -2.92 -45.07
CA THR A 464 -1.78 -4.20 -44.48
C THR A 464 -1.84 -4.13 -42.95
N ILE A 465 -1.28 -3.08 -42.35
CA ILE A 465 -1.27 -2.86 -40.89
C ILE A 465 -2.71 -2.70 -40.35
N GLU A 466 -3.57 -1.96 -41.05
CA GLU A 466 -4.98 -1.79 -40.66
C GLU A 466 -5.77 -3.10 -40.71
N ASN A 467 -5.54 -3.95 -41.72
CA ASN A 467 -6.17 -5.27 -41.75
C ASN A 467 -5.65 -6.18 -40.64
N GLN A 468 -4.35 -6.11 -40.31
CA GLN A 468 -3.79 -6.83 -39.16
C GLN A 468 -4.42 -6.35 -37.85
N LEU A 469 -4.60 -5.04 -37.67
CA LEU A 469 -5.26 -4.46 -36.50
C LEU A 469 -6.69 -4.99 -36.33
N GLU A 470 -7.51 -4.91 -37.38
CA GLU A 470 -8.90 -5.37 -37.34
C GLU A 470 -8.99 -6.88 -37.10
N TYR A 471 -8.12 -7.66 -37.75
CA TYR A 471 -8.08 -9.11 -37.53
C TYR A 471 -7.65 -9.44 -36.10
N LEU A 472 -6.60 -8.81 -35.57
CA LEU A 472 -6.14 -9.03 -34.21
C LEU A 472 -7.23 -8.69 -33.20
N LYS A 473 -7.87 -7.52 -33.34
CA LYS A 473 -8.97 -7.09 -32.49
C LYS A 473 -10.12 -8.10 -32.50
N PHE A 474 -10.51 -8.58 -33.69
CA PHE A 474 -11.52 -9.61 -33.83
C PHE A 474 -11.14 -10.91 -33.08
N ARG A 475 -9.91 -11.43 -33.27
CA ARG A 475 -9.49 -12.68 -32.60
C ARG A 475 -9.38 -12.52 -31.09
N LEU A 476 -8.85 -11.41 -30.59
CA LEU A 476 -8.75 -11.16 -29.15
C LEU A 476 -10.13 -10.99 -28.48
N GLN A 477 -11.11 -10.44 -29.19
CA GLN A 477 -12.50 -10.38 -28.72
C GLN A 477 -13.15 -11.77 -28.61
N GLU A 478 -12.82 -12.71 -29.52
CA GLU A 478 -13.31 -14.09 -29.40
C GLU A 478 -12.88 -14.73 -28.07
N ALA A 479 -11.67 -14.43 -27.58
CA ALA A 479 -11.16 -14.96 -26.31
C ALA A 479 -11.88 -14.43 -25.06
N GLN A 480 -12.61 -13.32 -25.16
CA GLN A 480 -13.45 -12.81 -24.07
C GLN A 480 -14.72 -13.65 -23.90
N VAL A 481 -15.19 -14.26 -24.99
CA VAL A 481 -16.36 -15.14 -25.01
C VAL A 481 -15.87 -16.55 -24.70
N GLN A 482 -16.11 -17.03 -23.47
CA GLN A 482 -15.50 -18.24 -22.87
C GLN A 482 -15.79 -19.60 -23.57
N ASN A 483 -16.07 -19.64 -24.87
CA ASN A 483 -16.62 -20.79 -25.59
C ASN A 483 -15.86 -21.14 -26.89
N LEU A 484 -14.55 -20.88 -26.95
CA LEU A 484 -13.69 -21.46 -27.97
C LEU A 484 -13.36 -22.90 -27.56
N GLY A 485 -14.03 -23.88 -28.18
CA GLY A 485 -13.69 -25.30 -28.01
C GLY A 485 -12.22 -25.60 -28.36
N PRO A 486 -11.71 -26.81 -28.07
CA PRO A 486 -10.34 -27.19 -28.38
C PRO A 486 -10.05 -27.10 -29.89
N ALA A 487 -8.78 -26.96 -30.26
CA ALA A 487 -8.37 -27.05 -31.66
C ALA A 487 -8.71 -28.43 -32.23
N ASP A 488 -9.28 -28.46 -33.43
CA ASP A 488 -9.72 -29.69 -34.09
C ASP A 488 -8.52 -30.50 -34.63
N TYR A 489 -7.44 -29.81 -34.99
CA TYR A 489 -6.18 -30.41 -35.43
C TYR A 489 -4.97 -29.61 -34.93
N ILE A 490 -4.02 -30.31 -34.29
CA ILE A 490 -2.76 -29.73 -33.77
C ILE A 490 -1.58 -30.47 -34.39
N ASN A 491 -0.63 -29.72 -34.98
CA ASN A 491 0.63 -30.25 -35.46
C ASN A 491 1.77 -29.32 -35.04
N LEU A 492 2.49 -29.69 -33.98
CA LEU A 492 3.53 -28.85 -33.39
C LEU A 492 4.85 -28.87 -34.17
N GLU A 493 5.09 -29.90 -34.98
CA GLU A 493 6.28 -30.00 -35.84
C GLU A 493 6.10 -29.21 -37.14
N ASN A 494 4.90 -29.28 -37.72
CA ASN A 494 4.55 -28.64 -38.98
C ASN A 494 3.26 -27.81 -38.83
N PRO A 495 3.30 -26.71 -38.05
CA PRO A 495 2.11 -25.95 -37.67
C PRO A 495 1.46 -25.18 -38.83
N HIS A 496 2.13 -25.06 -39.98
CA HIS A 496 1.57 -24.43 -41.18
C HIS A 496 0.37 -25.17 -41.78
N PHE A 497 0.23 -26.47 -41.52
CA PHE A 497 -0.94 -27.26 -41.96
C PHE A 497 -2.20 -27.01 -41.12
N MET A 498 -2.08 -26.31 -39.99
CA MET A 498 -3.22 -25.97 -39.15
C MET A 498 -4.09 -24.89 -39.81
N SER A 499 -5.41 -24.98 -39.60
CA SER A 499 -6.34 -23.95 -40.05
C SER A 499 -6.13 -22.64 -39.26
N ALA A 500 -6.50 -21.50 -39.84
CA ALA A 500 -6.39 -20.21 -39.13
C ALA A 500 -7.20 -20.18 -37.82
N ASP A 501 -8.24 -21.01 -37.69
CA ASP A 501 -9.01 -21.10 -36.46
C ASP A 501 -8.26 -21.91 -35.38
N ASP A 502 -7.74 -23.08 -35.75
CA ASP A 502 -6.97 -23.96 -34.86
C ASP A 502 -5.72 -23.29 -34.29
N ARG A 503 -5.05 -22.44 -35.08
CA ARG A 503 -3.85 -21.70 -34.63
C ARG A 503 -4.13 -20.81 -33.43
N TRP A 504 -5.26 -20.11 -33.44
CA TRP A 504 -5.66 -19.22 -32.36
C TRP A 504 -6.31 -19.98 -31.20
N LYS A 505 -7.08 -21.05 -31.47
CA LYS A 505 -7.52 -21.97 -30.41
C LYS A 505 -6.33 -22.54 -29.63
N LEU A 506 -5.27 -22.96 -30.33
CA LEU A 506 -4.03 -23.42 -29.71
C LEU A 506 -3.39 -22.31 -28.86
N TYR A 507 -3.26 -21.09 -29.41
CA TYR A 507 -2.72 -19.95 -28.66
C TYR A 507 -3.52 -19.65 -27.38
N PHE A 508 -4.86 -19.60 -27.44
CA PHE A 508 -5.70 -19.35 -26.26
C PHE A 508 -5.66 -20.49 -25.25
N GLN A 509 -5.52 -21.74 -25.71
CA GLN A 509 -5.28 -22.89 -24.85
C GLN A 509 -3.94 -22.75 -24.10
N TRP A 510 -2.87 -22.33 -24.78
CA TRP A 510 -1.57 -22.08 -24.18
C TRP A 510 -1.59 -20.92 -23.19
N ILE A 511 -2.28 -19.83 -23.51
CA ILE A 511 -2.55 -18.72 -22.57
C ILE A 511 -3.29 -19.21 -21.33
N SER A 512 -4.27 -20.10 -21.48
CA SER A 512 -5.02 -20.66 -20.36
C SER A 512 -4.15 -21.53 -19.45
N ILE A 513 -3.22 -22.30 -20.03
CA ILE A 513 -2.23 -23.09 -19.28
C ILE A 513 -1.25 -22.14 -18.56
N TYR A 514 -0.73 -21.13 -19.27
CA TYR A 514 0.21 -20.16 -18.73
C TYR A 514 -0.40 -19.31 -17.60
N LYS A 515 -1.63 -18.80 -17.78
CA LYS A 515 -2.38 -18.08 -16.74
C LYS A 515 -2.53 -18.93 -15.48
N ARG A 516 -2.84 -20.22 -15.62
CA ARG A 516 -2.96 -21.15 -14.48
C ARG A 516 -1.61 -21.36 -13.79
N HIS A 517 -0.52 -21.47 -14.55
CA HIS A 517 0.82 -21.54 -14.01
C HIS A 517 1.16 -20.28 -13.19
N LEU A 518 0.89 -19.09 -13.73
CA LEU A 518 1.11 -17.81 -13.04
C LEU A 518 0.31 -17.71 -11.73
N LEU A 519 -0.97 -18.09 -11.74
CA LEU A 519 -1.81 -18.10 -10.54
C LEU A 519 -1.27 -19.06 -9.46
N ASN A 520 -0.78 -20.23 -9.85
CA ASN A 520 -0.15 -21.18 -8.92
C ASN A 520 1.16 -20.63 -8.36
N GLN A 521 1.98 -19.98 -9.19
CA GLN A 521 3.22 -19.32 -8.73
C GLN A 521 2.93 -18.22 -7.73
N ILE A 522 1.94 -17.37 -7.99
CA ILE A 522 1.49 -16.34 -7.04
C ILE A 522 1.08 -16.97 -5.72
N ALA A 523 0.32 -18.06 -5.71
CA ALA A 523 -0.11 -18.70 -4.46
C ALA A 523 1.10 -19.22 -3.63
N LEU A 524 2.11 -19.77 -4.30
CA LEU A 524 3.35 -20.24 -3.67
C LEU A 524 4.20 -19.07 -3.14
N LEU A 525 4.39 -18.03 -3.95
CA LEU A 525 5.14 -16.82 -3.57
C LEU A 525 4.45 -16.09 -2.43
N ASN A 526 3.13 -15.97 -2.44
CA ASN A 526 2.32 -15.38 -1.38
C ASN A 526 2.49 -16.12 -0.04
N THR A 527 2.67 -17.45 -0.08
CA THR A 527 2.94 -18.24 1.12
C THR A 527 4.35 -17.99 1.63
N LYS A 528 5.36 -18.11 0.75
CA LYS A 528 6.76 -17.79 1.09
C LYS A 528 6.94 -16.37 1.61
N PHE A 529 6.24 -15.41 1.02
CA PHE A 529 6.27 -14.01 1.41
C PHE A 529 5.80 -13.84 2.85
N ARG A 530 4.68 -14.45 3.23
CA ARG A 530 4.16 -14.37 4.61
C ARG A 530 5.17 -14.94 5.60
N ASP A 531 5.75 -16.10 5.31
CA ASP A 531 6.70 -16.78 6.19
C ASP A 531 7.99 -15.96 6.36
N GLU A 532 8.54 -15.45 5.26
CA GLU A 532 9.78 -14.65 5.28
C GLU A 532 9.57 -13.24 5.85
N TYR A 533 8.42 -12.61 5.56
CA TYR A 533 8.08 -11.29 6.08
C TYR A 533 7.87 -11.32 7.59
N ALA A 534 7.20 -12.35 8.13
CA ALA A 534 7.00 -12.48 9.58
C ALA A 534 8.33 -12.53 10.33
N LEU A 535 9.28 -13.34 9.84
CA LEU A 535 10.62 -13.42 10.43
C LEU A 535 11.38 -12.09 10.29
N TYR A 536 11.29 -11.44 9.13
CA TYR A 536 11.88 -10.11 8.93
C TYR A 536 11.30 -9.06 9.90
N ALA A 537 9.97 -9.06 10.09
CA ALA A 537 9.28 -8.15 10.99
C ALA A 537 9.72 -8.36 12.45
N GLU A 538 9.81 -9.61 12.90
CA GLU A 538 10.32 -9.95 14.24
C GLU A 538 11.77 -9.48 14.45
N MET A 539 12.65 -9.76 13.49
CA MET A 539 14.04 -9.32 13.57
C MET A 539 14.16 -7.80 13.66
N ARG A 540 13.34 -7.09 12.87
CA ARG A 540 13.29 -5.64 12.88
C ARG A 540 12.75 -5.08 14.20
N ASP A 541 11.72 -5.70 14.76
CA ASP A 541 11.17 -5.29 16.06
C ASP A 541 12.19 -5.42 17.19
N ILE A 542 13.06 -6.43 17.13
CA ILE A 542 14.18 -6.61 18.07
C ILE A 542 15.20 -5.48 17.92
N GLU A 543 15.60 -5.14 16.69
CA GLU A 543 16.52 -4.02 16.44
C GLU A 543 15.94 -2.69 16.90
N ASP A 544 14.68 -2.41 16.57
CA ASP A 544 13.96 -1.22 17.02
C ASP A 544 13.95 -1.12 18.54
N THR A 545 13.71 -2.25 19.21
CA THR A 545 13.73 -2.32 20.68
C THR A 545 15.10 -1.98 21.24
N ASN A 546 16.18 -2.47 20.62
CA ASN A 546 17.54 -2.19 21.07
C ASN A 546 17.89 -0.71 20.87
N VAL A 547 17.58 -0.13 19.72
CA VAL A 547 17.79 1.29 19.45
C VAL A 547 16.99 2.14 20.46
N MET A 548 15.74 1.77 20.74
CA MET A 548 14.92 2.44 21.77
C MET A 548 15.51 2.36 23.17
N LYS A 549 16.18 1.26 23.55
CA LYS A 549 16.83 1.10 24.86
C LYS A 549 18.08 1.98 25.04
N GLU A 550 18.72 2.40 23.95
CA GLU A 550 19.90 3.28 24.01
C GLU A 550 19.54 4.77 24.19
N ALA A 551 18.27 5.13 23.96
CA ALA A 551 17.80 6.49 24.17
C ALA A 551 17.47 6.78 25.64
N LEU A 552 17.50 8.06 26.00
CA LEU A 552 16.98 8.55 27.28
C LEU A 552 15.49 8.89 27.17
N VAL A 553 15.02 9.29 25.98
CA VAL A 553 13.62 9.63 25.72
C VAL A 553 13.15 8.94 24.45
N VAL A 554 12.00 8.25 24.54
CA VAL A 554 11.28 7.73 23.38
C VAL A 554 9.92 8.41 23.31
N GLY A 555 9.65 9.09 22.21
CA GLY A 555 8.39 9.80 21.98
C GLY A 555 7.56 9.17 20.88
N MET A 556 6.27 8.96 21.13
CA MET A 556 5.35 8.38 20.16
C MET A 556 3.89 8.81 20.39
N THR A 557 3.05 8.64 19.38
CA THR A 557 1.61 8.87 19.53
C THR A 557 0.94 7.71 20.25
N THR A 558 -0.26 7.91 20.79
CA THR A 558 -1.04 6.83 21.44
C THR A 558 -1.27 5.64 20.50
N SER A 559 -1.50 5.90 19.20
CA SER A 559 -1.61 4.84 18.19
C SER A 559 -0.28 4.13 17.95
N GLY A 560 0.84 4.87 17.90
CA GLY A 560 2.18 4.30 17.79
C GLY A 560 2.54 3.40 18.98
N ALA A 561 2.22 3.83 20.20
CA ALA A 561 2.44 3.06 21.42
C ALA A 561 1.62 1.77 21.46
N ALA A 562 0.35 1.83 21.03
CA ALA A 562 -0.49 0.65 20.98
C ALA A 562 0.03 -0.39 19.98
N ARG A 563 0.55 0.06 18.83
CA ARG A 563 1.16 -0.80 17.81
C ARG A 563 2.46 -1.45 18.29
N LEU A 564 3.35 -0.70 18.94
CA LEU A 564 4.64 -1.19 19.43
C LEU A 564 4.56 -1.77 20.86
N ASN A 565 3.38 -2.17 21.33
CA ASN A 565 3.22 -2.61 22.71
C ASN A 565 4.10 -3.82 23.06
N ALA A 566 4.35 -4.74 22.12
CA ALA A 566 5.27 -5.86 22.32
C ALA A 566 6.71 -5.37 22.55
N SER A 567 7.23 -4.51 21.67
CA SER A 567 8.55 -3.88 21.77
C SER A 567 8.70 -3.01 23.03
N LEU A 568 7.63 -2.30 23.44
CA LEU A 568 7.61 -1.52 24.67
C LEU A 568 7.57 -2.37 25.94
N LYS A 569 7.01 -3.58 25.87
CA LYS A 569 7.06 -4.54 26.98
C LYS A 569 8.44 -5.17 27.10
N SER A 570 9.08 -5.51 25.98
CA SER A 570 10.44 -6.07 25.97
C SER A 570 11.54 -5.02 26.24
N SER A 571 11.23 -3.73 26.07
CA SER A 571 12.10 -2.63 26.49
C SER A 571 12.16 -2.46 28.01
N LYS A 572 11.14 -2.92 28.75
CA LYS A 572 11.20 -3.02 30.21
C LYS A 572 11.99 -4.28 30.58
N LYS A 573 13.10 -4.13 31.30
CA LYS A 573 13.73 -5.28 31.98
C LYS A 573 12.68 -5.93 32.89
N SER A 574 12.48 -7.25 32.72
CA SER A 574 11.76 -8.06 33.70
C SER A 574 12.47 -7.93 35.03
N ASN A 575 11.80 -7.40 36.07
CA ASN A 575 12.18 -7.63 37.45
C ASN A 575 11.91 -9.11 37.78
N SER A 576 12.68 -10.01 37.17
CA SER A 576 12.87 -11.37 37.64
C SER A 576 14.31 -11.43 38.14
N HIS A 577 14.50 -11.94 39.36
CA HIS A 577 15.78 -12.04 40.10
C HIS A 577 16.10 -10.87 41.05
N SER A 578 15.20 -10.65 42.00
CA SER A 578 15.60 -10.40 43.39
C SER A 578 14.51 -10.93 44.34
N ARG A 579 14.62 -12.23 44.65
CA ARG A 579 14.09 -12.80 45.90
C ARG A 579 15.23 -12.90 46.88
#